data_AF-A0A7C4Y9E9-F1
#
_entry.id   AF-A0A7C4Y9E9-F1
#
_cell.length_a   1.000
_cell.length_b   1.000
_cell.length_c   1.000
_cell.angle_alpha   90.00
_cell.angle_beta   90.00
_cell.angle_gamma   90.00
#
_symmetry.space_group_name_H-M   'P 1'
#
loop_
_entity.id
_entity.type
_entity.pdbx_description
1 polymer ?
#
loop_
_entity_poly.entity_id
_entity_poly.type
_entity_poly.pdbx_seq_one_letter_code
_entity_poly.pdbx_strand_id
1 'polypeptide(L)'
;MHQAGEYWRSGNTFRIKWKSAEQSADVLVREGRMLSILSSLDSRGSRNISAGIAQYAGFVGLCDPTYDSLFAFRNPREPTKARLTFDELMTEQKARFLSAESNQDSVLIRVQTGEDHNVTEYRFATGMNYLISEVRALGPNGAGGDNLPTSRVVRFVEPTPGIFFPAQVIKELTSNGKSYSQNWEFRNVTVNGPLPTGIMELRFPKGVTAHDLIQKKSYVVDESGNPAGPLSDLKTVPPPPKGMKFLTETREEPKSWTRWILPASLLCLVLSLSTYVIRQWRARRATG
;
A
#
# COMPACT_ATOMS: atom_id res chain seq x y z
N MET A 1 3.70 15.36 20.44
CA MET A 1 4.92 14.53 20.32
C MET A 1 5.57 14.87 19.00
N HIS A 2 6.81 15.34 18.98
CA HIS A 2 7.53 15.59 17.73
C HIS A 2 8.17 14.29 17.25
N GLN A 3 7.97 13.97 15.98
CA GLN A 3 8.60 12.84 15.30
C GLN A 3 9.30 13.41 14.07
N ALA A 4 10.48 12.87 13.77
CA ALA A 4 11.23 13.22 12.58
C ALA A 4 11.70 11.95 11.90
N GLY A 5 11.80 12.00 10.57
CA GLY A 5 12.21 10.85 9.80
C GLY A 5 12.73 11.21 8.42
N GLU A 6 13.23 10.20 7.76
CA GLU A 6 13.83 10.24 6.44
C GLU A 6 13.18 9.16 5.58
N TYR A 7 12.95 9.49 4.31
CA TYR A 7 12.32 8.60 3.34
C TYR A 7 13.13 8.57 2.05
N TRP A 8 13.38 7.36 1.55
CA TRP A 8 14.01 7.15 0.26
C TRP A 8 13.20 6.14 -0.55
N ARG A 9 13.10 6.35 -1.86
CA ARG A 9 12.40 5.43 -2.78
C ARG A 9 13.15 5.29 -4.10
N SER A 10 13.17 4.06 -4.61
CA SER A 10 13.59 3.71 -5.97
C SER A 10 12.66 2.61 -6.51
N GLY A 11 11.82 2.97 -7.47
CA GLY A 11 10.77 2.09 -7.99
C GLY A 11 9.83 1.56 -6.90
N ASN A 12 9.82 0.23 -6.74
CA ASN A 12 9.02 -0.49 -5.75
C ASN A 12 9.75 -0.73 -4.42
N THR A 13 11.00 -0.27 -4.30
CA THR A 13 11.79 -0.35 -3.08
C THR A 13 11.80 0.99 -2.38
N PHE A 14 11.56 1.01 -1.07
CA PHE A 14 11.66 2.23 -0.28
C PHE A 14 12.10 1.93 1.15
N ARG A 15 12.69 2.93 1.79
CA ARG A 15 13.14 2.86 3.17
C ARG A 15 12.63 4.06 3.94
N ILE A 16 12.20 3.81 5.18
CA ILE A 16 11.74 4.82 6.12
C ILE A 16 12.57 4.68 7.39
N LYS A 17 13.16 5.78 7.84
CA LYS A 17 13.74 5.88 9.18
C LYS A 17 12.99 6.93 9.93
N TRP A 18 12.63 6.67 11.17
CA TRP A 18 12.06 7.71 12.03
C TRP A 18 12.48 7.54 13.47
N LYS A 19 12.46 8.64 14.21
CA LYS A 19 12.76 8.70 15.63
C LYS A 19 11.81 9.64 16.35
N SER A 20 11.42 9.23 17.54
CA SER A 20 10.70 10.00 18.55
C SER A 20 11.50 9.96 19.87
N ALA A 21 10.93 10.52 20.94
CA ALA A 21 11.58 10.51 22.26
C ALA A 21 11.81 9.09 22.80
N GLU A 22 10.86 8.18 22.56
CA GLU A 22 10.84 6.85 23.18
C GLU A 22 11.09 5.72 22.18
N GLN A 23 10.96 6.00 20.89
CA GLN A 23 10.94 4.98 19.85
C GLN A 23 11.70 5.42 18.60
N SER A 24 12.24 4.47 17.87
CA SER A 24 12.74 4.67 16.51
C SER A 24 12.50 3.44 15.69
N ALA A 25 12.24 3.60 14.40
CA ALA A 25 12.18 2.49 13.47
C ALA A 25 13.04 2.74 12.24
N ASP A 26 13.52 1.63 11.66
CA ASP A 26 14.17 1.57 10.36
C ASP A 26 13.48 0.46 9.56
N VAL A 27 12.76 0.84 8.52
CA VAL A 27 11.93 -0.08 7.73
C VAL A 27 12.35 -0.02 6.28
N LEU A 28 12.66 -1.18 5.71
CA LEU A 28 12.94 -1.37 4.28
C LEU A 28 11.83 -2.23 3.67
N VAL A 29 11.20 -1.73 2.62
CA VAL A 29 10.28 -2.50 1.78
C VAL A 29 10.95 -2.78 0.45
N ARG A 30 11.04 -4.06 0.09
CA ARG A 30 11.62 -4.55 -1.17
C ARG A 30 10.95 -5.85 -1.57
N GLU A 31 10.63 -6.01 -2.86
CA GLU A 31 10.07 -7.26 -3.41
C GLU A 31 8.80 -7.75 -2.67
N GLY A 32 7.95 -6.82 -2.25
CA GLY A 32 6.73 -7.15 -1.49
C GLY A 32 6.99 -7.62 -0.06
N ARG A 33 8.22 -7.57 0.44
CA ARG A 33 8.58 -7.86 1.83
C ARG A 33 8.85 -6.58 2.58
N MET A 34 8.47 -6.54 3.85
CA MET A 34 8.79 -5.48 4.79
C MET A 34 9.77 -6.04 5.83
N LEU A 35 10.96 -5.45 5.89
CA LEU A 35 11.99 -5.70 6.88
C LEU A 35 12.02 -4.50 7.82
N SER A 36 11.98 -4.73 9.13
CA SER A 36 11.89 -3.66 10.10
C SER A 36 12.79 -3.91 11.31
N ILE A 37 13.37 -2.84 11.84
CA ILE A 37 14.04 -2.81 13.13
C ILE A 37 13.32 -1.74 13.95
N LEU A 38 12.72 -2.15 15.06
CA LEU A 38 12.08 -1.25 16.01
C LEU A 38 12.93 -1.20 17.27
N SER A 39 13.16 0.01 17.76
CA SER A 39 13.78 0.25 19.05
C SER A 39 12.81 1.05 19.90
N SER A 40 12.54 0.61 21.12
CA SER A 40 11.73 1.32 22.10
C SER A 40 12.40 1.35 23.46
N LEU A 41 12.10 2.37 24.26
CA LEU A 41 12.42 2.40 25.68
C LEU A 41 11.27 1.75 26.46
N ASP A 42 11.58 0.88 27.43
CA ASP A 42 10.59 0.40 28.39
C ASP A 42 10.35 1.43 29.51
N SER A 43 9.45 1.08 30.44
CA SER A 43 9.12 1.91 31.60
C SER A 43 10.28 2.15 32.56
N ARG A 44 11.38 1.38 32.44
CA ARG A 44 12.62 1.55 33.21
C ARG A 44 13.68 2.31 32.42
N GLY A 45 13.37 2.79 31.21
CA GLY A 45 14.31 3.44 30.31
C GLY A 45 15.30 2.48 29.64
N SER A 46 15.11 1.16 29.76
CA SER A 46 15.96 0.18 29.07
C SER A 46 15.54 0.07 27.61
N ARG A 47 16.54 0.02 26.72
CA ARG A 47 16.33 -0.06 25.28
C ARG A 47 16.04 -1.48 24.85
N ASN A 48 14.86 -1.71 24.30
CA ASN A 48 14.47 -2.94 23.64
C ASN A 48 14.60 -2.77 22.12
N ILE A 49 15.24 -3.74 21.46
CA ILE A 49 15.35 -3.78 20.01
C ILE A 49 14.70 -5.07 19.51
N SER A 50 13.79 -4.95 18.56
CA SER A 50 13.15 -6.07 17.89
C SER A 50 13.28 -5.94 16.38
N ALA A 51 13.37 -7.09 15.70
CA ALA A 51 13.37 -7.16 14.25
C ALA A 51 12.08 -7.84 13.78
N GLY A 52 11.54 -7.38 12.65
CA GLY A 52 10.33 -7.91 12.06
C GLY A 52 10.49 -8.14 10.56
N ILE A 53 10.04 -9.30 10.08
CA ILE A 53 9.96 -9.65 8.66
C ILE A 53 8.50 -9.99 8.38
N ALA A 54 7.89 -9.27 7.44
CA ALA A 54 6.48 -9.43 7.12
C ALA A 54 6.21 -9.27 5.62
N GLN A 55 5.05 -9.74 5.17
CA GLN A 55 4.54 -9.36 3.86
C GLN A 55 4.19 -7.88 3.89
N TYR A 56 4.63 -7.13 2.88
CA TYR A 56 4.28 -5.73 2.74
C TYR A 56 2.79 -5.58 2.42
N ALA A 57 2.10 -4.89 3.31
CA ALA A 57 0.65 -4.68 3.28
C ALA A 57 0.29 -3.25 2.83
N GLY A 58 1.06 -2.65 1.92
CA GLY A 58 0.75 -1.32 1.37
C GLY A 58 0.96 -0.13 2.33
N PHE A 59 1.25 -0.37 3.61
CA PHE A 59 1.43 0.65 4.63
C PHE A 59 2.55 0.27 5.60
N VAL A 60 3.43 1.22 5.91
CA VAL A 60 4.57 1.02 6.83
C VAL A 60 4.36 1.67 8.20
N GLY A 61 3.36 2.54 8.36
CA GLY A 61 3.12 3.24 9.61
C GLY A 61 3.42 4.73 9.52
N LEU A 62 4.06 5.24 10.57
CA LEU A 62 4.41 6.65 10.74
C LEU A 62 5.46 7.10 9.72
N CYS A 63 5.37 8.36 9.30
CA CYS A 63 6.30 8.99 8.37
C CYS A 63 6.36 8.32 6.99
N ASP A 64 5.27 7.72 6.50
CA ASP A 64 5.16 7.29 5.10
C ASP A 64 4.61 8.47 4.28
N PRO A 65 5.47 9.21 3.53
CA PRO A 65 5.03 10.35 2.74
C PRO A 65 3.95 9.96 1.75
N THR A 66 3.93 8.72 1.23
CA THR A 66 2.89 8.27 0.28
C THR A 66 1.48 8.43 0.86
N TYR A 67 1.34 8.19 2.16
CA TYR A 67 0.08 8.31 2.89
C TYR A 67 -0.12 9.73 3.43
N ASP A 68 0.93 10.31 3.99
CA ASP A 68 0.87 11.60 4.67
C ASP A 68 0.78 12.79 3.70
N SER A 69 1.16 12.60 2.43
CA SER A 69 1.07 13.60 1.37
C SER A 69 -0.18 13.46 0.48
N LEU A 70 -1.16 12.64 0.87
CA LEU A 70 -2.43 12.47 0.12
C LEU A 70 -2.25 11.97 -1.32
N PHE A 71 -1.19 11.23 -1.64
CA PHE A 71 -1.02 10.63 -2.98
C PHE A 71 -1.75 9.30 -3.17
N ALA A 72 -2.11 8.63 -2.08
CA ALA A 72 -2.77 7.34 -2.11
C ALA A 72 -4.08 7.37 -1.31
N PHE A 73 -5.07 6.64 -1.82
CA PHE A 73 -6.35 6.48 -1.14
C PHE A 73 -6.27 5.29 -0.19
N ARG A 74 -6.77 5.49 1.04
CA ARG A 74 -6.91 4.39 1.99
C ARG A 74 -8.07 3.51 1.54
N ASN A 75 -7.82 2.21 1.43
CA ASN A 75 -8.87 1.24 1.29
C ASN A 75 -9.53 0.98 2.66
N PRO A 76 -10.82 1.35 2.86
CA PRO A 76 -11.48 1.15 4.15
C PRO A 76 -11.81 -0.32 4.42
N ARG A 77 -11.98 -1.14 3.37
CA ARG A 77 -12.31 -2.58 3.49
C ARG A 77 -11.08 -3.44 3.75
N GLU A 78 -9.97 -3.08 3.12
CA GLU A 78 -8.70 -3.77 3.28
C GLU A 78 -7.61 -2.74 3.61
N PRO A 79 -7.45 -2.37 4.90
CA PRO A 79 -6.44 -1.38 5.33
C PRO A 79 -5.01 -1.76 4.92
N THR A 80 -4.79 -3.05 4.61
CA THR A 80 -3.56 -3.69 4.14
C THR A 80 -3.35 -3.64 2.62
N LYS A 81 -4.28 -3.04 1.86
CA LYS A 81 -4.09 -2.69 0.45
C LYS A 81 -4.06 -1.17 0.34
N ALA A 82 -3.02 -0.58 0.91
CA ALA A 82 -3.00 0.85 1.24
C ALA A 82 -2.60 1.80 0.09
N ARG A 83 -2.60 1.33 -1.16
CA ARG A 83 -2.23 2.14 -2.32
C ARG A 83 -3.19 1.88 -3.46
N LEU A 84 -4.36 2.48 -3.37
CA LEU A 84 -5.20 2.64 -4.54
C LEU A 84 -4.85 3.99 -5.17
N THR A 85 -4.65 4.01 -6.47
CA THR A 85 -4.83 5.19 -7.31
C THR A 85 -6.30 5.60 -7.29
N PHE A 86 -6.63 6.79 -7.81
CA PHE A 86 -8.04 7.18 -7.90
C PHE A 86 -8.83 6.22 -8.79
N ASP A 87 -8.24 5.74 -9.88
CA ASP A 87 -8.87 4.77 -10.78
C ASP A 87 -9.11 3.42 -10.11
N GLU A 88 -8.14 2.93 -9.34
CA GLU A 88 -8.28 1.70 -8.53
C GLU A 88 -9.32 1.89 -7.41
N LEU A 89 -9.42 3.09 -6.82
CA LEU A 89 -10.49 3.40 -5.87
C LEU A 89 -11.86 3.26 -6.55
N MET A 90 -12.04 3.87 -7.73
CA MET A 90 -13.30 3.82 -8.45
C MET A 90 -13.67 2.40 -8.92
N THR A 91 -12.69 1.63 -9.36
CA THR A 91 -12.91 0.29 -9.96
C THR A 91 -12.92 -0.84 -8.92
N GLU A 92 -11.90 -0.93 -8.07
CA GLU A 92 -11.74 -2.05 -7.13
C GLU A 92 -12.63 -1.92 -5.89
N GLN A 93 -12.83 -0.70 -5.38
CA GLN A 93 -13.68 -0.49 -4.20
C GLN A 93 -15.16 -0.38 -4.52
N LYS A 94 -15.52 -0.43 -5.82
CA LYS A 94 -16.86 -0.11 -6.31
C LYS A 94 -17.32 1.23 -5.76
N ALA A 95 -16.39 2.18 -5.70
CA ALA A 95 -16.69 3.50 -5.17
C ALA A 95 -17.65 4.19 -6.14
N ARG A 96 -18.76 4.69 -5.63
CA ARG A 96 -19.79 5.32 -6.46
C ARG A 96 -19.49 6.80 -6.58
N PHE A 97 -19.28 7.25 -7.80
CA PHE A 97 -19.22 8.68 -8.11
C PHE A 97 -20.57 9.32 -7.82
N LEU A 98 -20.57 10.42 -7.05
CA LEU A 98 -21.78 11.17 -6.72
C LEU A 98 -21.88 12.46 -7.51
N SER A 99 -20.83 13.28 -7.47
CA SER A 99 -20.80 14.56 -8.16
C SER A 99 -19.37 15.06 -8.37
N ALA A 100 -19.23 15.96 -9.33
CA ALA A 100 -18.04 16.79 -9.51
C ALA A 100 -18.47 18.24 -9.65
N GLU A 101 -17.79 19.13 -8.92
CA GLU A 101 -17.95 20.57 -9.01
C GLU A 101 -16.60 21.17 -9.37
N SER A 102 -16.58 22.10 -10.32
CA SER A 102 -15.35 22.74 -10.76
C SER A 102 -15.44 24.24 -10.52
N ASN A 103 -14.36 24.83 -10.02
CA ASN A 103 -14.15 26.27 -10.01
C ASN A 103 -12.79 26.59 -10.65
N GLN A 104 -12.39 27.86 -10.65
CA GLN A 104 -11.15 28.29 -11.31
C GLN A 104 -9.91 27.57 -10.76
N ASP A 105 -9.87 27.33 -9.45
CA ASP A 105 -8.66 26.87 -8.74
C ASP A 105 -8.70 25.39 -8.35
N SER A 106 -9.86 24.75 -8.42
CA SER A 106 -10.05 23.40 -7.93
C SER A 106 -11.20 22.62 -8.56
N VAL A 107 -11.07 21.30 -8.53
CA VAL A 107 -12.15 20.35 -8.82
C VAL A 107 -12.47 19.60 -7.53
N LEU A 108 -13.73 19.64 -7.09
CA LEU A 108 -14.24 18.87 -5.97
C LEU A 108 -14.94 17.62 -6.51
N ILE A 109 -14.50 16.43 -6.09
CA ILE A 109 -15.15 15.16 -6.43
C ILE A 109 -15.69 14.53 -5.16
N ARG A 110 -16.96 14.12 -5.19
CA ARG A 110 -17.60 13.35 -4.12
C ARG A 110 -17.72 11.90 -4.51
N VAL A 111 -17.19 11.02 -3.66
CA VAL A 111 -17.20 9.58 -3.87
C VAL A 111 -17.81 8.90 -2.64
N GLN A 112 -18.74 7.98 -2.87
CA GLN A 112 -19.28 7.12 -1.83
C GLN A 112 -18.53 5.79 -1.81
N THR A 113 -18.04 5.39 -0.64
CA THR A 113 -17.27 4.15 -0.45
C THR A 113 -17.92 3.24 0.57
N GLY A 114 -17.86 1.93 0.33
CA GLY A 114 -18.32 0.93 1.30
C GLY A 114 -19.85 0.78 1.37
N GLU A 115 -20.30 -0.06 2.30
CA GLU A 115 -21.73 -0.33 2.54
C GLU A 115 -22.36 0.73 3.46
N ASP A 116 -21.56 1.36 4.31
CA ASP A 116 -22.01 2.37 5.29
C ASP A 116 -22.41 3.71 4.65
N HIS A 117 -22.43 3.79 3.32
CA HIS A 117 -22.79 4.99 2.57
C HIS A 117 -21.95 6.23 2.91
N ASN A 118 -20.75 6.03 3.46
CA ASN A 118 -19.81 7.09 3.76
C ASN A 118 -19.39 7.80 2.48
N VAL A 119 -19.46 9.13 2.50
CA VAL A 119 -19.05 9.98 1.39
C VAL A 119 -17.70 10.60 1.74
N THR A 120 -16.79 10.67 0.77
CA THR A 120 -15.53 11.40 0.91
C THR A 120 -15.46 12.47 -0.17
N GLU A 121 -15.09 13.68 0.23
CA GLU A 121 -14.80 14.79 -0.66
C GLU A 121 -13.30 14.83 -0.95
N TYR A 122 -12.97 14.92 -2.22
CA TYR A 122 -11.60 15.08 -2.72
C TYR A 122 -11.51 16.38 -3.51
N ARG A 123 -10.66 17.30 -3.06
CA ARG A 123 -10.41 18.55 -3.77
C ARG A 123 -9.07 18.47 -4.49
N PHE A 124 -9.09 18.60 -5.80
CA PHE A 124 -7.93 18.59 -6.67
C PHE A 124 -7.58 20.03 -7.06
N ALA A 125 -6.33 20.45 -6.89
CA ALA A 125 -5.88 21.79 -7.24
C ALA A 125 -5.50 21.86 -8.73
N THR A 126 -6.23 22.65 -9.52
CA THR A 126 -6.04 22.71 -11.00
C THR A 126 -4.66 23.24 -11.36
N GLY A 127 -4.17 24.25 -10.64
CA GLY A 127 -2.84 24.85 -10.84
C GLY A 127 -1.66 23.97 -10.39
N MET A 128 -1.92 22.81 -9.78
CA MET A 128 -0.89 21.89 -9.28
C MET A 128 -1.02 20.52 -9.96
N ASN A 129 -1.27 20.51 -11.28
CA ASN A 129 -1.49 19.29 -12.07
C ASN A 129 -2.58 18.37 -11.49
N TYR A 130 -3.68 18.95 -10.99
CA TYR A 130 -4.78 18.22 -10.37
C TYR A 130 -4.33 17.31 -9.22
N LEU A 131 -3.33 17.71 -8.44
CA LEU A 131 -2.99 17.01 -7.20
C LEU A 131 -4.06 17.22 -6.13
N ILE A 132 -4.26 16.21 -5.29
CA ILE A 132 -5.18 16.30 -4.14
C ILE A 132 -4.63 17.32 -3.16
N SER A 133 -5.43 18.34 -2.90
CA SER A 133 -5.17 19.43 -1.97
C SER A 133 -5.94 19.29 -0.66
N GLU A 134 -7.07 18.58 -0.67
CA GLU A 134 -7.89 18.35 0.51
C GLU A 134 -8.67 17.04 0.38
N VAL A 135 -8.76 16.31 1.50
CA VAL A 135 -9.61 15.13 1.68
C VAL A 135 -10.45 15.36 2.92
N ARG A 136 -11.77 15.29 2.78
CA ARG A 136 -12.71 15.44 3.89
C ARG A 136 -13.65 14.25 3.93
N ALA A 137 -13.66 13.55 5.06
CA ALA A 137 -14.69 12.54 5.30
C ALA A 137 -16.03 13.25 5.57
N LEU A 138 -17.11 12.75 4.99
CA LEU A 138 -18.48 13.15 5.28
C LEU A 138 -19.21 12.00 6.00
N GLY A 139 -20.28 12.33 6.73
CA GLY A 139 -21.15 11.32 7.32
C GLY A 139 -21.95 10.55 6.27
N PRO A 140 -22.78 9.58 6.70
CA PRO A 140 -23.70 8.88 5.81
C PRO A 140 -24.55 9.86 5.01
N ASN A 141 -24.73 9.59 3.71
CA ASN A 141 -25.47 10.44 2.78
C ASN A 141 -24.90 11.86 2.59
N GLY A 142 -23.63 12.08 2.92
CA GLY A 142 -23.00 13.39 2.78
C GLY A 142 -23.41 14.40 3.84
N ALA A 143 -24.06 13.97 4.92
CA ALA A 143 -24.32 14.84 6.06
C ALA A 143 -22.98 15.34 6.62
N GLY A 144 -22.72 16.62 6.44
CA GLY A 144 -21.57 17.29 7.03
C GLY A 144 -21.73 17.37 8.54
N GLY A 145 -20.63 17.14 9.25
CA GLY A 145 -20.49 17.50 10.66
C GLY A 145 -19.17 18.23 10.86
N ASP A 146 -19.12 19.13 11.82
CA ASP A 146 -17.91 19.87 12.19
C ASP A 146 -16.80 18.96 12.77
N ASN A 147 -17.13 17.69 13.01
CA ASN A 147 -16.27 16.73 13.70
C ASN A 147 -15.65 15.67 12.79
N LEU A 148 -15.67 15.86 11.48
CA LEU A 148 -15.20 14.85 10.56
C LEU A 148 -13.71 15.01 10.22
N PRO A 149 -12.96 13.90 10.08
CA PRO A 149 -11.55 13.97 9.73
C PRO A 149 -11.33 14.72 8.42
N THR A 150 -10.43 15.70 8.46
CA THR A 150 -10.02 16.49 7.30
C THR A 150 -8.50 16.43 7.16
N SER A 151 -7.99 16.28 5.94
CA SER A 151 -6.57 16.36 5.64
C SER A 151 -6.36 17.35 4.50
N ARG A 152 -5.49 18.33 4.68
CA ARG A 152 -5.30 19.43 3.72
C ARG A 152 -3.83 19.71 3.48
N VAL A 153 -3.44 19.81 2.21
CA VAL A 153 -2.15 20.35 1.80
C VAL A 153 -2.21 21.86 1.93
N VAL A 154 -1.36 22.39 2.81
CA VAL A 154 -1.23 23.83 3.04
C VAL A 154 -0.25 24.47 2.07
N ARG A 155 0.77 23.71 1.69
CA ARG A 155 1.84 24.19 0.81
C ARG A 155 2.32 23.08 -0.11
N PHE A 156 2.35 23.37 -1.40
CA PHE A 156 3.08 22.59 -2.39
C PHE A 156 4.46 23.21 -2.63
N VAL A 157 5.41 22.38 -3.05
CA VAL A 157 6.71 22.78 -3.60
C VAL A 157 6.93 22.07 -4.92
N GLU A 158 7.76 22.64 -5.78
CA GLU A 158 8.10 22.07 -7.08
C GLU A 158 9.59 21.67 -7.07
N PRO A 159 9.95 20.48 -6.53
CA PRO A 159 11.36 20.07 -6.39
C PRO A 159 12.12 20.01 -7.72
N THR A 160 11.40 19.79 -8.82
CA THR A 160 11.90 19.87 -10.20
C THR A 160 10.78 20.38 -11.09
N PRO A 161 11.07 21.13 -12.18
CA PRO A 161 10.04 21.68 -13.05
C PRO A 161 9.00 20.65 -13.51
N GLY A 162 7.72 20.97 -13.34
CA GLY A 162 6.56 20.14 -13.65
C GLY A 162 6.18 19.12 -12.58
N ILE A 163 6.98 18.92 -11.52
CA ILE A 163 6.70 17.96 -10.46
C ILE A 163 6.35 18.71 -9.18
N PHE A 164 5.08 18.67 -8.78
CA PHE A 164 4.61 19.24 -7.53
C PHE A 164 4.60 18.19 -6.41
N PHE A 165 4.94 18.61 -5.19
CA PHE A 165 4.98 17.77 -4.00
C PHE A 165 4.40 18.52 -2.79
N PRO A 166 3.55 17.90 -1.97
CA PRO A 166 3.06 18.49 -0.72
C PRO A 166 4.20 18.71 0.27
N ALA A 167 4.55 19.96 0.57
CA ALA A 167 5.56 20.30 1.57
C ALA A 167 5.00 20.40 2.98
N GLN A 168 3.70 20.72 3.11
CA GLN A 168 3.05 20.84 4.40
C GLN A 168 1.63 20.31 4.34
N VAL A 169 1.29 19.40 5.25
CA VAL A 169 -0.05 18.79 5.34
C VAL A 169 -0.54 18.90 6.78
N ILE A 170 -1.77 19.35 6.94
CA ILE A 170 -2.46 19.39 8.22
C ILE A 170 -3.58 18.35 8.21
N LYS A 171 -3.63 17.52 9.25
CA LYS A 171 -4.72 16.58 9.48
C LYS A 171 -5.46 16.97 10.75
N GLU A 172 -6.75 17.19 10.64
CA GLU A 172 -7.62 17.62 11.75
C GLU A 172 -8.69 16.56 12.00
N LEU A 173 -8.96 16.28 13.27
CA LEU A 173 -10.01 15.38 13.71
C LEU A 173 -10.61 15.94 14.99
N THR A 174 -11.92 16.12 15.04
CA THR A 174 -12.59 16.37 16.33
C THR A 174 -13.20 15.07 16.84
N SER A 175 -12.83 14.66 18.03
CA SER A 175 -13.36 13.47 18.68
C SER A 175 -13.77 13.81 20.10
N ASN A 176 -15.01 13.49 20.46
CA ASN A 176 -15.61 13.79 21.77
C ASN A 176 -15.49 15.28 22.16
N GLY A 177 -15.77 16.17 21.20
CA GLY A 177 -15.71 17.64 21.39
C GLY A 177 -14.29 18.21 21.54
N LYS A 178 -13.24 17.38 21.40
CA LYS A 178 -11.84 17.82 21.41
C LYS A 178 -11.27 17.77 20.01
N SER A 179 -10.68 18.88 19.57
CA SER A 179 -9.99 18.95 18.29
C SER A 179 -8.55 18.49 18.44
N TYR A 180 -8.14 17.58 17.55
CA TYR A 180 -6.79 17.07 17.40
C TYR A 180 -6.26 17.53 16.04
N SER A 181 -5.03 18.03 16.02
CA SER A 181 -4.37 18.44 14.79
C SER A 181 -2.98 17.80 14.72
N GLN A 182 -2.64 17.28 13.53
CA GLN A 182 -1.33 16.73 13.20
C GLN A 182 -0.77 17.50 12.02
N ASN A 183 0.43 18.06 12.21
CA ASN A 183 1.13 18.82 11.19
C ASN A 183 2.31 18.00 10.67
N TRP A 184 2.32 17.75 9.36
CA TRP A 184 3.41 17.10 8.65
C TRP A 184 4.14 18.14 7.82
N GLU A 185 5.46 18.14 7.90
CA GLU A 185 6.31 19.00 7.09
C GLU A 185 7.39 18.15 6.39
N PHE A 186 7.43 18.25 5.07
CA PHE A 186 8.41 17.58 4.23
C PHE A 186 9.46 18.60 3.81
N ARG A 187 10.72 18.31 4.14
CA ARG A 187 11.87 19.19 3.89
C ARG A 187 12.87 18.47 3.00
N ASN A 188 13.68 19.25 2.28
CA ASN A 188 14.73 18.74 1.40
C ASN A 188 14.23 17.68 0.39
N VAL A 189 13.05 17.91 -0.18
CA VAL A 189 12.46 17.00 -1.15
C VAL A 189 13.26 17.05 -2.45
N THR A 190 13.79 15.90 -2.86
CA THR A 190 14.51 15.73 -4.12
C THR A 190 13.87 14.61 -4.93
N VAL A 191 13.72 14.81 -6.24
CA VAL A 191 13.14 13.82 -7.17
C VAL A 191 14.16 13.45 -8.23
N ASN A 192 14.23 12.17 -8.58
CA ASN A 192 15.17 11.62 -9.58
C ASN A 192 16.66 11.93 -9.31
N GLY A 193 17.01 12.22 -8.05
CA GLY A 193 18.40 12.41 -7.61
C GLY A 193 19.09 11.08 -7.29
N PRO A 194 20.43 11.05 -7.26
CA PRO A 194 21.17 9.88 -6.81
C PRO A 194 20.85 9.57 -5.35
N LEU A 195 20.68 8.28 -5.04
CA LEU A 195 20.52 7.81 -3.67
C LEU A 195 21.89 7.54 -3.05
N PRO A 196 22.08 7.80 -1.74
CA PRO A 196 23.32 7.43 -1.07
C PRO A 196 23.60 5.92 -1.19
N THR A 197 24.86 5.55 -1.41
CA THR A 197 25.29 4.15 -1.49
C THR A 197 24.91 3.40 -0.21
N GLY A 198 24.32 2.21 -0.36
CA GLY A 198 23.88 1.39 0.77
C GLY A 198 22.60 1.86 1.47
N ILE A 199 21.95 2.96 1.02
CA ILE A 199 20.72 3.43 1.69
C ILE A 199 19.56 2.45 1.59
N MET A 200 19.56 1.58 0.57
CA MET A 200 18.55 0.52 0.39
C MET A 200 18.98 -0.82 1.02
N GLU A 201 19.99 -0.82 1.88
CA GLU A 201 20.43 -1.98 2.65
C GLU A 201 20.04 -1.80 4.13
N LEU A 202 19.20 -2.71 4.65
CA LEU A 202 18.88 -2.77 6.08
C LEU A 202 19.89 -3.69 6.77
N ARG A 203 20.56 -3.19 7.81
CA ARG A 203 21.50 -3.99 8.62
C ARG A 203 20.91 -4.27 9.99
N PHE A 204 20.77 -5.53 10.33
CA PHE A 204 20.22 -5.95 11.62
C PHE A 204 21.30 -5.88 12.71
N PRO A 205 20.98 -5.45 13.94
CA PRO A 205 21.91 -5.58 15.04
C PRO A 205 22.21 -7.06 15.31
N LYS A 206 23.50 -7.40 15.42
CA LYS A 206 23.91 -8.78 15.69
C LYS A 206 23.26 -9.31 16.97
N GLY A 207 22.67 -10.50 16.90
CA GLY A 207 22.07 -11.15 18.06
C GLY A 207 20.62 -10.72 18.33
N VAL A 208 20.04 -9.82 17.53
CA VAL A 208 18.62 -9.46 17.68
C VAL A 208 17.72 -10.63 17.31
N THR A 209 16.64 -10.82 18.06
CA THR A 209 15.58 -11.75 17.69
C THR A 209 14.68 -11.11 16.63
N ALA A 210 14.56 -11.78 15.48
CA ALA A 210 13.60 -11.44 14.44
C ALA A 210 12.31 -12.26 14.62
N HIS A 211 11.20 -11.62 14.30
CA HIS A 211 9.89 -12.25 14.13
C HIS A 211 9.54 -12.28 12.64
N ASP A 212 9.60 -13.47 12.05
CA ASP A 212 9.26 -13.70 10.65
C ASP A 212 7.79 -14.14 10.54
N LEU A 213 6.93 -13.17 10.25
CA LEU A 213 5.49 -13.38 10.08
C LEU A 213 5.15 -14.13 8.79
N ILE A 214 6.06 -14.16 7.81
CA ILE A 214 5.87 -14.91 6.56
C ILE A 214 6.07 -16.40 6.85
N GLN A 215 7.16 -16.74 7.55
CA GLN A 215 7.47 -18.13 7.92
C GLN A 215 6.77 -18.60 9.20
N LYS A 216 6.15 -17.68 9.96
CA LYS A 216 5.61 -17.90 11.30
C LYS A 216 6.66 -18.39 12.32
N LYS A 217 7.89 -17.91 12.19
CA LYS A 217 9.06 -18.30 13.01
C LYS A 217 9.67 -17.11 13.74
N SER A 218 10.44 -17.39 14.78
CA SER A 218 11.34 -16.45 15.43
C SER A 218 12.72 -17.05 15.56
N TYR A 219 13.75 -16.26 15.29
CA TYR A 219 15.14 -16.69 15.31
C TYR A 219 16.08 -15.49 15.54
N VAL A 220 17.28 -15.78 16.03
CA VAL A 220 18.37 -14.79 16.08
C VAL A 220 18.88 -14.54 14.67
N VAL A 221 19.12 -13.29 14.28
CA VAL A 221 19.67 -12.93 12.96
C VAL A 221 21.11 -12.44 13.01
N ASP A 222 21.82 -12.64 11.90
CA ASP A 222 23.08 -11.97 11.60
C ASP A 222 22.85 -10.53 11.07
N GLU A 223 23.93 -9.81 10.76
CA GLU A 223 23.84 -8.42 10.28
C GLU A 223 23.13 -8.26 8.94
N SER A 224 23.09 -9.33 8.13
CA SER A 224 22.43 -9.39 6.83
C SER A 224 20.96 -9.82 6.94
N GLY A 225 20.50 -10.18 8.14
CA GLY A 225 19.15 -10.65 8.40
C GLY A 225 18.94 -12.15 8.18
N ASN A 226 20.01 -12.93 8.01
CA ASN A 226 19.90 -14.39 7.90
C ASN A 226 19.78 -15.04 9.27
N PRO A 227 19.12 -16.20 9.39
CA PRO A 227 19.08 -16.96 10.64
C PRO A 227 20.48 -17.37 11.12
N ALA A 228 20.82 -17.00 12.35
CA ALA A 228 22.08 -17.34 13.03
C ALA A 228 21.88 -18.25 14.26
N GLY A 229 20.64 -18.68 14.53
CA GLY A 229 20.28 -19.49 15.68
C GLY A 229 19.09 -20.42 15.41
N PRO A 230 18.67 -21.21 16.41
CA PRO A 230 17.55 -22.14 16.26
C PRO A 230 16.25 -21.39 15.93
N LEU A 231 15.44 -21.99 15.06
CA LEU A 231 14.12 -21.45 14.71
C LEU A 231 13.09 -21.95 15.74
N SER A 232 12.35 -21.01 16.32
CA SER A 232 11.22 -21.28 17.20
C SER A 232 9.91 -20.89 16.52
N ASP A 233 8.83 -21.65 16.73
CA ASP A 233 7.50 -21.23 16.29
C ASP A 233 7.05 -19.97 17.03
N LEU A 234 6.42 -19.03 16.32
CA LEU A 234 5.78 -17.89 16.97
C LEU A 234 4.62 -18.39 17.83
N LYS A 235 4.77 -18.32 19.16
CA LYS A 235 3.79 -18.82 20.15
C LYS A 235 2.41 -18.17 20.02
N THR A 236 2.35 -16.97 19.47
CA THR A 236 1.10 -16.26 19.18
C THR A 236 1.21 -15.69 17.78
N VAL A 237 0.47 -16.27 16.83
CA VAL A 237 0.00 -15.46 15.71
C VAL A 237 -0.96 -14.46 16.36
N PRO A 238 -0.72 -13.14 16.31
CA PRO A 238 -1.68 -12.19 16.84
C PRO A 238 -3.04 -12.53 16.21
N PRO A 239 -4.14 -12.58 17.00
CA PRO A 239 -5.43 -12.87 16.44
C PRO A 239 -5.65 -11.88 15.28
N PRO A 240 -6.15 -12.34 14.12
CA PRO A 240 -6.52 -11.42 13.05
C PRO A 240 -7.31 -10.25 13.66
N PRO A 241 -7.00 -8.99 13.32
CA PRO A 241 -7.83 -7.90 13.76
C PRO A 241 -9.28 -8.23 13.39
N LYS A 242 -10.19 -8.20 14.37
CA LYS A 242 -11.60 -8.58 14.18
C LYS A 242 -12.13 -7.84 12.96
N GLY A 243 -12.55 -8.58 11.93
CA GLY A 243 -13.02 -8.05 10.64
C GLY A 243 -12.07 -8.27 9.46
N MET A 244 -10.82 -8.66 9.68
CA MET A 244 -9.91 -9.07 8.60
C MET A 244 -10.23 -10.51 8.19
N LYS A 245 -11.11 -10.67 7.19
CA LYS A 245 -11.10 -11.89 6.38
C LYS A 245 -9.80 -11.88 5.60
N PHE A 246 -8.79 -12.62 6.06
CA PHE A 246 -7.67 -12.95 5.18
C PHE A 246 -8.30 -13.56 3.94
N LEU A 247 -8.02 -12.98 2.78
CA LEU A 247 -8.15 -13.69 1.53
C LEU A 247 -7.20 -14.88 1.69
N THR A 248 -7.74 -16.04 2.10
CA THR A 248 -7.15 -17.33 1.79
C THR A 248 -6.68 -17.21 0.36
N GLU A 249 -5.38 -17.46 0.17
CA GLU A 249 -4.71 -17.65 -1.12
C GLU A 249 -5.75 -17.77 -2.22
N THR A 250 -5.91 -16.72 -3.02
CA THR A 250 -6.84 -16.74 -4.12
C THR A 250 -6.45 -17.94 -4.96
N ARG A 251 -7.20 -19.03 -4.83
CA ARG A 251 -7.66 -19.81 -5.96
C ARG A 251 -8.46 -18.85 -6.85
N GLU A 252 -7.81 -17.81 -7.36
CA GLU A 252 -8.20 -17.25 -8.63
C GLU A 252 -7.98 -18.40 -9.59
N GLU A 253 -9.03 -19.19 -9.75
CA GLU A 253 -9.18 -19.96 -10.97
C GLU A 253 -8.90 -19.00 -12.11
N PRO A 254 -8.02 -19.36 -13.06
CA PRO A 254 -7.69 -18.46 -14.14
C PRO A 254 -8.98 -18.01 -14.82
N LYS A 255 -9.14 -16.68 -14.93
CA LYS A 255 -10.31 -16.01 -15.51
C LYS A 255 -10.85 -16.80 -16.70
N SER A 256 -12.15 -17.09 -16.65
CA SER A 256 -13.06 -17.80 -17.59
C SER A 256 -12.63 -18.13 -19.04
N TRP A 257 -11.72 -17.40 -19.67
CA TRP A 257 -11.28 -17.65 -21.04
C TRP A 257 -10.37 -18.86 -21.16
N THR A 258 -9.56 -19.17 -20.15
CA THR A 258 -8.70 -20.36 -20.13
C THR A 258 -9.48 -21.67 -20.06
N ARG A 259 -10.72 -21.64 -19.51
CA ARG A 259 -11.63 -22.80 -19.53
C ARG A 259 -11.99 -23.25 -20.95
N TRP A 260 -11.86 -22.38 -21.95
CA TRP A 260 -12.13 -22.71 -23.36
C TRP A 260 -10.92 -23.25 -24.12
N ILE A 261 -9.70 -23.10 -23.59
CA ILE A 261 -8.48 -23.55 -24.29
C ILE A 261 -8.51 -25.07 -24.48
N LEU A 262 -8.88 -25.81 -23.44
CA LEU A 262 -8.91 -27.26 -23.49
C LEU A 262 -9.95 -27.81 -24.49
N PRO A 263 -11.24 -27.39 -24.46
CA PRO A 263 -12.20 -27.83 -25.47
C PRO A 263 -11.89 -27.32 -26.88
N ALA A 264 -11.35 -26.09 -27.04
CA ALA A 264 -10.93 -25.59 -28.35
C ALA A 264 -9.77 -26.41 -28.93
N SER A 265 -8.78 -26.77 -28.11
CA SER A 265 -7.66 -27.62 -28.54
C SER A 265 -8.12 -29.02 -28.95
N LEU A 266 -9.08 -29.60 -28.22
CA LEU A 266 -9.72 -30.88 -28.56
C LEU A 266 -10.48 -30.82 -29.89
N LEU A 267 -11.22 -29.74 -30.12
CA LEU A 267 -11.92 -29.51 -31.39
C LEU A 267 -10.93 -29.43 -32.57
N CYS A 268 -9.84 -28.67 -32.43
CA CYS A 268 -8.79 -28.58 -33.44
C CYS A 268 -8.12 -29.94 -33.71
N LEU A 269 -7.90 -30.75 -32.67
CA LEU A 269 -7.33 -32.10 -32.79
C LEU A 269 -8.27 -33.05 -33.55
N VAL A 270 -9.57 -33.03 -33.24
CA VAL A 270 -10.59 -33.83 -33.94
C VAL A 270 -10.67 -33.45 -35.41
N LEU A 271 -10.73 -32.16 -35.73
CA LEU A 271 -10.76 -31.68 -37.13
C LEU A 271 -9.50 -32.08 -37.90
N SER A 272 -8.33 -31.96 -37.26
CA SER A 272 -7.05 -32.36 -37.85
C SER A 272 -7.00 -33.87 -38.11
N LEU A 273 -7.49 -34.69 -37.17
CA LEU A 273 -7.57 -36.14 -37.34
C LEU A 273 -8.56 -36.52 -38.45
N SER A 274 -9.74 -35.90 -38.49
CA SER A 274 -10.74 -36.13 -39.53
C SER A 274 -10.20 -35.79 -40.92
N THR A 275 -9.52 -34.65 -41.08
CA THR A 275 -8.92 -34.26 -42.36
C THR A 275 -7.80 -35.22 -42.80
N TYR A 276 -6.97 -35.68 -41.86
CA TYR A 276 -5.94 -36.69 -42.12
C TYR A 276 -6.54 -38.02 -42.57
N VAL A 277 -7.59 -38.51 -41.90
CA VAL A 277 -8.30 -39.75 -42.26
C VAL A 277 -8.95 -39.64 -43.63
N ILE A 278 -9.61 -38.52 -43.93
CA ILE A 278 -10.22 -38.27 -45.26
C ILE A 278 -9.14 -38.26 -46.35
N ARG A 279 -7.99 -37.63 -46.10
CA ARG A 279 -6.87 -37.59 -47.05
C ARG A 279 -6.27 -38.98 -47.30
N GLN A 280 -6.05 -39.76 -46.24
CA GLN A 280 -5.62 -41.17 -46.33
C GLN A 280 -6.61 -42.02 -47.13
N TRP A 281 -7.92 -41.85 -46.87
CA TRP A 281 -8.96 -42.60 -47.56
C TRP A 281 -9.05 -42.25 -49.06
N ARG A 282 -8.93 -40.96 -49.39
CA ARG A 282 -8.86 -40.50 -50.80
C ARG A 282 -7.61 -41.02 -51.52
N ALA A 283 -6.46 -41.04 -50.86
CA ALA A 283 -5.23 -41.56 -51.44
C ALA A 283 -5.35 -43.05 -51.78
N ARG A 284 -5.93 -43.86 -50.88
CA ARG A 284 -6.16 -45.30 -51.12
C ARG A 284 -7.10 -45.58 -52.28
N ARG A 285 -8.11 -44.73 -52.50
CA ARG A 285 -9.04 -44.83 -53.64
C ARG A 285 -8.42 -44.41 -54.98
N ALA A 286 -7.34 -43.63 -54.97
CA ALA A 286 -6.68 -43.22 -56.20
C ALA A 286 -5.69 -44.29 -56.73
N THR A 287 -5.27 -45.21 -55.85
CA THR A 287 -4.25 -46.24 -56.15
C THR A 287 -4.82 -47.65 -56.37
N GLY A 288 -6.14 -47.83 -56.31
CA GLY A 288 -6.82 -49.10 -56.56
C GLY A 288 -7.91 -48.93 -57.59
#